data_AF-A0A5X6EFA7-F1
#
_entry.id   AF-A0A5X6EFA7-F1
#
_cell.length_a   1.000
_cell.length_b   1.000
_cell.length_c   1.000
_cell.angle_alpha   90.00
_cell.angle_beta   90.00
_cell.angle_gamma   90.00
#
_symmetry.space_group_name_H-M   'P 1'
#
loop_
_entity.id
_entity.type
_entity.pdbx_description
1 polymer ?
#
loop_
_entity_poly.entity_id
_entity_poly.type
_entity_poly.pdbx_seq_one_letter_code
_entity_poly.pdbx_strand_id
1 'polypeptide(L)'
;MPVSPQRWLLLRSEQTSLREQQTLTRNLLRESTRELKDFNRLCARRFTCQTDAQAEPERFSAGLMLLQHTAVVVSDPVFAGRGRPKNAQQPVRYQYRIEGGVATSLAQVTRARTGMFILATNDHR
;
A
#
# COMPACT_ATOMS: atom_id res chain seq x y z
N MET A 1 31.45 -47.83 15.66
CA MET A 1 30.92 -46.58 16.26
C MET A 1 29.53 -46.34 15.68
N PRO A 2 28.42 -46.46 16.44
CA PRO A 2 27.10 -46.20 15.88
C PRO A 2 26.80 -44.69 15.95
N VAL A 3 26.52 -44.08 14.81
CA VAL A 3 26.00 -42.70 14.72
C VAL A 3 24.53 -42.73 15.13
N SER A 4 24.23 -42.09 16.27
CA SER A 4 22.86 -42.00 16.77
C SER A 4 22.06 -40.99 15.93
N PRO A 5 20.88 -41.33 15.39
CA PRO A 5 20.11 -40.43 14.54
C PRO A 5 19.52 -39.28 15.37
N GLN A 6 19.90 -38.05 15.04
CA GLN A 6 19.30 -36.84 15.63
C GLN A 6 17.83 -36.73 15.17
N ARG A 7 16.91 -36.78 16.13
CA ARG A 7 15.47 -36.57 15.90
C ARG A 7 15.11 -35.16 16.31
N TRP A 8 14.74 -34.34 15.34
CA TRP A 8 14.29 -32.97 15.55
C TRP A 8 12.78 -32.97 15.81
N LEU A 9 12.38 -32.57 17.02
CA LEU A 9 10.98 -32.48 17.42
C LEU A 9 10.49 -31.05 17.16
N LEU A 10 9.67 -30.85 16.12
CA LEU A 10 8.99 -29.58 15.85
C LEU A 10 7.78 -29.47 16.77
N LEU A 11 7.95 -28.89 17.96
CA LEU A 11 6.84 -28.60 18.87
C LEU A 11 6.15 -27.29 18.46
N ARG A 12 4.98 -27.42 17.84
CA ARG A 12 4.08 -26.30 17.56
C ARG A 12 3.29 -25.98 18.82
N SER A 13 3.69 -24.95 19.57
CA SER A 13 2.86 -24.38 20.64
C SER A 13 1.73 -23.55 20.01
N GLU A 14 0.47 -23.90 20.28
CA GLU A 14 -0.69 -23.15 19.77
C GLU A 14 -0.69 -21.68 20.24
N GLN A 15 -0.12 -21.40 21.42
CA GLN A 15 -0.04 -20.07 21.98
C GLN A 15 0.95 -19.15 21.24
N THR A 16 2.09 -19.69 20.79
CA THR A 16 3.07 -18.95 19.98
C THR A 16 2.48 -18.63 18.60
N SER A 17 1.77 -19.60 18.01
CA SER A 17 1.07 -19.45 16.72
C SER A 17 0.04 -18.32 16.75
N LEU A 18 -0.69 -18.13 17.85
CA LEU A 18 -1.69 -17.06 17.98
C LEU A 18 -1.04 -15.67 18.10
N ARG A 19 0.04 -15.54 18.87
CA ARG A 19 0.77 -14.26 19.03
C ARG A 19 1.42 -13.80 17.73
N GLU A 20 1.98 -14.73 16.96
CA GLU A 20 2.55 -14.47 15.65
C GLU A 20 1.47 -14.01 14.65
N GLN A 21 0.33 -14.70 14.61
CA GLN A 21 -0.80 -14.31 13.76
C GLN A 21 -1.35 -12.92 14.12
N GLN A 22 -1.47 -12.59 15.40
CA GLN A 22 -1.89 -11.26 15.85
C GLN A 22 -0.88 -10.18 15.44
N THR A 23 0.42 -10.47 15.58
CA THR A 23 1.49 -9.54 15.21
C THR A 23 1.50 -9.30 13.69
N LEU A 24 1.40 -10.37 12.90
CA LEU A 24 1.27 -10.30 11.45
C LEU A 24 0.06 -9.47 11.02
N THR A 25 -1.10 -9.74 11.61
CA THR A 25 -2.35 -9.01 11.30
C THR A 25 -2.22 -7.53 11.62
N ARG A 26 -1.63 -7.19 12.77
CA ARG A 26 -1.35 -5.79 13.16
C ARG A 26 -0.41 -5.10 12.18
N ASN A 27 0.64 -5.78 11.75
CA ASN A 27 1.61 -5.24 10.78
C ASN A 27 0.97 -5.01 9.41
N LEU A 28 0.18 -5.98 8.91
CA LEU A 28 -0.56 -5.84 7.66
C LEU A 28 -1.53 -4.66 7.69
N LEU A 29 -2.26 -4.49 8.80
CA LEU A 29 -3.18 -3.36 8.98
C LEU A 29 -2.42 -2.03 9.06
N ARG A 30 -1.28 -1.99 9.75
CA ARG A 30 -0.46 -0.78 9.83
C ARG A 30 0.09 -0.37 8.46
N GLU A 31 0.56 -1.32 7.67
CA GLU A 31 1.13 -1.00 6.36
C GLU A 31 0.04 -0.60 5.36
N SER A 32 -1.08 -1.32 5.32
CA SER A 32 -2.20 -0.95 4.44
C SER A 32 -2.79 0.43 4.78
N THR A 33 -2.90 0.76 6.07
CA THR A 33 -3.37 2.10 6.49
C THR A 33 -2.37 3.21 6.15
N ARG A 34 -1.06 2.90 6.14
CA ARG A 34 -0.04 3.83 5.68
C ARG A 34 -0.15 4.06 4.17
N GLU A 35 -0.17 3.00 3.37
CA GLU A 35 -0.30 3.06 1.91
C GLU A 35 -1.58 3.82 1.50
N LEU A 36 -2.70 3.59 2.19
CA LEU A 36 -3.95 4.34 1.97
C LEU A 36 -3.79 5.83 2.25
N LYS A 37 -3.12 6.21 3.34
CA LYS A 37 -2.88 7.63 3.67
C LYS A 37 -1.97 8.30 2.64
N ASP A 38 -0.95 7.59 2.17
CA ASP A 38 -0.03 8.09 1.17
C ASP A 38 -0.74 8.25 -0.19
N PHE A 39 -1.62 7.32 -0.56
CA PHE A 39 -2.48 7.45 -1.75
C PHE A 39 -3.45 8.63 -1.64
N ASN A 40 -4.10 8.82 -0.48
CA ASN A 40 -4.98 9.99 -0.27
C ASN A 40 -4.21 11.31 -0.39
N ARG A 41 -2.95 11.35 0.09
CA ARG A 41 -2.07 12.50 -0.08
C ARG A 41 -1.73 12.73 -1.55
N LEU A 42 -1.51 11.67 -2.32
CA LEU A 42 -1.29 11.74 -3.76
C LEU A 42 -2.51 12.33 -4.48
N CYS A 43 -3.72 11.85 -4.19
CA CYS A 43 -4.97 12.37 -4.77
C CYS A 43 -5.26 13.83 -4.40
N ALA A 44 -4.80 14.29 -3.23
CA ALA A 44 -4.94 15.68 -2.82
C ALA A 44 -3.98 16.64 -3.55
N ARG A 45 -2.90 16.13 -4.17
CA ARG A 45 -1.93 16.97 -4.90
C ARG A 45 -2.51 17.48 -6.20
N ARG A 46 -2.12 18.70 -6.56
CA ARG A 46 -2.44 19.36 -7.82
C ARG A 46 -1.18 19.45 -8.66
N PHE A 47 -1.28 19.04 -9.91
CA PHE A 47 -0.20 19.06 -10.88
C PHE A 47 -0.48 20.13 -11.94
N THR A 48 0.56 20.81 -12.41
CA THR A 48 0.47 21.77 -13.51
C THR A 48 0.76 21.13 -14.87
N CYS A 49 1.30 19.91 -14.88
CA CYS A 49 1.63 19.13 -16.06
C CYS A 49 0.84 17.82 -16.07
N GLN A 50 0.21 17.49 -17.20
CA GLN A 50 -0.56 16.26 -17.36
C GLN A 50 0.33 15.02 -17.29
N THR A 51 1.47 15.06 -17.97
CA THR A 51 2.42 13.95 -18.05
C THR A 51 2.95 13.59 -16.67
N ASP A 52 3.24 14.59 -15.83
CA ASP A 52 3.68 14.37 -14.46
C ASP A 52 2.57 13.73 -13.61
N ALA A 53 1.33 14.19 -13.78
CA ALA A 53 0.18 13.62 -13.10
C ALA A 53 -0.10 12.17 -13.50
N GLN A 54 0.21 11.78 -14.74
CA GLN A 54 0.06 10.41 -15.25
C GLN A 54 1.20 9.49 -14.80
N ALA A 55 2.42 10.02 -14.67
CA ALA A 55 3.58 9.24 -14.25
C ALA A 55 3.59 8.97 -12.73
N GLU A 56 3.01 9.86 -11.92
CA GLU A 56 3.08 9.75 -10.47
C GLU A 56 2.34 8.53 -9.88
N PRO A 57 1.11 8.15 -10.33
CA PRO A 57 0.45 6.91 -9.93
C PRO A 57 1.28 5.66 -10.24
N GLU A 58 1.91 5.60 -11.41
CA GLU A 58 2.75 4.47 -11.81
C GLU A 58 3.98 4.33 -10.91
N ARG A 59 4.64 5.45 -10.57
CA ARG A 59 5.75 5.49 -9.60
C ARG A 59 5.29 5.05 -8.21
N PHE A 60 4.10 5.49 -7.79
CA PHE A 60 3.52 5.11 -6.51
C PHE A 60 3.23 3.61 -6.45
N SER A 61 2.74 3.03 -7.56
CA SER A 61 2.48 1.59 -7.71
C SER A 61 3.68 0.73 -7.36
N ALA A 62 4.88 1.14 -7.79
CA ALA A 62 6.12 0.41 -7.53
C ALA A 62 6.48 0.31 -6.03
N GLY A 63 5.96 1.23 -5.21
CA GLY A 63 6.16 1.25 -3.76
C GLY A 63 5.10 0.49 -2.97
N LEU A 64 4.00 0.05 -3.60
CA LEU A 64 2.92 -0.65 -2.91
C LEU A 64 3.26 -2.11 -2.65
N MET A 65 3.16 -2.53 -1.40
CA MET A 65 3.43 -3.90 -0.96
C MET A 65 2.17 -4.73 -0.71
N LEU A 66 1.06 -4.09 -0.32
CA LEU A 66 -0.20 -4.77 0.01
C LEU A 66 -1.41 -4.30 -0.81
N LEU A 67 -1.41 -3.03 -1.20
CA LEU A 67 -2.50 -2.42 -1.95
C LEU A 67 -2.22 -2.41 -3.46
N GLN A 68 -3.30 -2.36 -4.22
CA GLN A 68 -3.33 -2.03 -5.64
C GLN A 68 -4.20 -0.79 -5.81
N HIS A 69 -3.84 0.06 -6.76
CA HIS A 69 -4.54 1.32 -7.00
C HIS A 69 -5.29 1.29 -8.33
N THR A 70 -6.40 2.02 -8.40
CA THR A 70 -7.15 2.31 -9.63
C THR A 70 -7.24 3.82 -9.75
N ALA A 71 -6.19 4.44 -10.30
CA ALA A 71 -6.09 5.88 -10.44
C ALA A 71 -6.35 6.33 -11.89
N VAL A 72 -6.98 7.50 -12.01
CA VAL A 72 -7.21 8.22 -13.26
C VAL A 72 -6.81 9.68 -13.06
N VAL A 73 -6.33 10.32 -14.12
CA VAL A 73 -5.98 11.74 -14.10
C VAL A 73 -7.14 12.56 -14.65
N VAL A 74 -7.59 13.53 -13.87
CA VAL A 74 -8.69 14.45 -14.21
C VAL A 74 -8.13 15.86 -14.40
N SER A 75 -8.60 16.55 -15.44
CA SER A 75 -8.23 17.94 -15.73
C SER A 75 -9.29 18.90 -15.19
N ASP A 76 -8.86 19.80 -14.30
CA ASP A 76 -9.69 20.85 -13.70
C ASP A 76 -9.32 22.22 -14.30
N PRO A 77 -10.27 22.95 -14.91
CA PRO A 77 -10.04 24.29 -15.43
C PRO A 77 -9.87 25.33 -14.31
N VAL A 78 -8.88 26.22 -14.44
CA VAL A 78 -8.63 27.33 -13.50
C VAL A 78 -8.95 28.66 -14.17
N PHE A 79 -9.82 29.44 -13.55
CA PHE A 79 -10.27 30.74 -14.06
C PHE A 79 -9.60 31.91 -13.30
N ALA A 80 -9.34 33.04 -13.97
CA ALA A 80 -8.66 34.20 -13.38
C ALA A 80 -9.50 34.95 -12.31
N GLY A 81 -10.82 34.89 -12.39
CA GLY A 81 -11.72 35.66 -11.52
C GLY A 81 -12.12 34.91 -10.25
N ARG A 82 -12.26 35.64 -9.13
CA ARG A 82 -12.97 35.14 -7.95
C ARG A 82 -14.47 35.11 -8.25
N GLY A 83 -15.08 33.92 -8.27
CA GLY A 83 -16.52 33.74 -8.44
C GLY A 83 -16.88 32.69 -9.49
N ARG A 84 -18.17 32.36 -9.59
CA ARG A 84 -18.70 31.48 -10.64
C ARG A 84 -18.39 32.11 -12.01
N PRO A 85 -17.73 31.40 -12.95
CA PRO A 85 -17.37 31.98 -14.24
C PRO A 85 -18.62 32.53 -14.93
N LYS A 86 -18.52 33.76 -15.47
CA LYS A 86 -19.54 34.27 -16.41
C LYS A 86 -19.57 33.33 -17.61
N ASN A 87 -20.77 33.02 -18.11
CA ASN A 87 -20.97 32.11 -19.24
C ASN A 87 -19.95 32.40 -20.35
N ALA A 88 -19.19 31.36 -20.74
CA ALA A 88 -18.15 31.36 -21.77
C ALA A 88 -16.76 31.94 -21.43
N GLN A 89 -16.42 32.18 -20.16
CA GLN A 89 -15.04 32.56 -19.81
C GLN A 89 -14.07 31.39 -20.05
N GLN A 90 -13.05 31.59 -20.87
CA GLN A 90 -12.03 30.56 -21.12
C GLN A 90 -11.15 30.36 -19.87
N PRO A 91 -10.79 29.11 -19.54
CA PRO A 91 -9.86 28.84 -18.46
C PRO A 91 -8.47 29.42 -18.79
N VAL A 92 -7.85 30.01 -17.78
CA VAL A 92 -6.52 30.63 -17.88
C VAL A 92 -5.44 29.56 -17.92
N ARG A 93 -5.68 28.44 -17.24
CA ARG A 93 -4.83 27.24 -17.26
C ARG A 93 -5.64 26.03 -16.84
N TYR A 94 -5.05 24.85 -17.02
CA TYR A 94 -5.55 23.61 -16.46
C TYR A 94 -4.66 23.16 -15.30
N GLN A 95 -5.29 22.53 -14.31
CA GLN A 95 -4.61 21.75 -13.29
C GLN A 95 -5.05 20.30 -13.40
N TYR A 96 -4.16 19.39 -13.09
CA TYR A 96 -4.43 17.97 -13.13
C TYR A 96 -4.45 17.43 -11.71
N ARG A 97 -5.38 16.53 -11.43
CA ARG A 97 -5.49 15.84 -10.15
C ARG A 97 -5.68 14.36 -10.41
N ILE A 98 -5.20 13.56 -9.47
CA ILE A 98 -5.38 12.13 -9.48
C ILE A 98 -6.66 11.82 -8.70
N GLU A 99 -7.57 11.05 -9.30
CA GLU A 99 -8.75 10.50 -8.66
C GLU A 99 -8.73 8.99 -8.75
N GLY A 100 -9.32 8.29 -7.78
CA GLY A 100 -9.30 6.85 -7.77
C GLY A 100 -9.41 6.26 -6.38
N GLY A 101 -9.18 4.95 -6.30
CA GLY A 101 -9.20 4.20 -5.07
C GLY A 101 -8.00 3.26 -4.94
N VAL A 102 -7.87 2.67 -3.75
CA VAL A 102 -6.97 1.56 -3.48
C VAL A 102 -7.75 0.38 -2.92
N ALA A 103 -7.33 -0.82 -3.28
CA ALA A 103 -7.90 -2.07 -2.80
C ALA A 103 -6.78 -3.01 -2.34
N THR A 104 -7.07 -3.84 -1.36
CA THR A 104 -6.10 -4.85 -0.89
C THR A 104 -6.04 -6.01 -1.85
N SER A 105 -4.82 -6.40 -2.24
CA SER A 105 -4.61 -7.56 -3.09
C SER A 105 -4.54 -8.84 -2.25
N LEU A 106 -5.50 -9.75 -2.44
CA LEU A 106 -5.51 -11.05 -1.74
C LEU A 106 -4.25 -11.86 -2.02
N ALA A 107 -3.67 -11.74 -3.23
CA ALA A 107 -2.42 -12.40 -3.59
C ALA A 107 -1.24 -11.88 -2.75
N GLN A 108 -1.13 -10.56 -2.58
CA GLN A 108 -0.05 -9.94 -1.79
C GLN A 108 -0.19 -10.23 -0.31
N VAL A 109 -1.42 -10.18 0.24
CA VAL A 109 -1.70 -10.57 1.62
C VAL A 109 -1.35 -12.04 1.85
N THR A 110 -1.74 -12.93 0.93
CA THR A 110 -1.41 -14.35 1.03
C THR A 110 0.11 -14.57 1.01
N ARG A 111 0.84 -13.89 0.11
CA ARG A 111 2.31 -13.94 0.06
C ARG A 111 2.95 -13.47 1.38
N ALA A 112 2.48 -12.36 1.94
CA ALA A 112 2.99 -11.84 3.21
C ALA A 112 2.74 -12.81 4.38
N ARG A 113 1.62 -13.54 4.35
CA ARG A 113 1.31 -14.59 5.34
C ARG A 113 2.17 -15.85 5.17
N THR A 114 2.55 -16.19 3.95
CA THR A 114 3.32 -17.41 3.64
C THR A 114 4.83 -17.22 3.85
N GLY A 115 5.34 -15.98 3.85
CA GLY A 115 6.76 -15.66 4.05
C GLY A 115 7.23 -15.59 5.50
N MET A 116 6.36 -15.81 6.48
CA MET A 116 6.73 -15.85 7.90
C MET A 116 7.18 -17.26 8.27
N PHE A 117 8.50 -17.51 8.24
CA PHE A 117 9.09 -18.74 8.77
C PHE A 117 9.38 -18.59 10.26
N ILE A 118 8.94 -19.55 11.07
CA ILE A 118 9.23 -19.58 12.50
C ILE A 118 10.69 -19.99 12.68
N LEU A 119 11.56 -19.07 13.13
CA LEU A 119 12.90 -19.39 13.64
C LEU A 119 12.79 -19.59 15.15
N ALA A 120 12.73 -20.85 15.59
CA ALA A 120 12.81 -21.17 17.01
C ALA A 120 14.29 -21.15 17.45
N THR A 121 14.68 -20.18 18.28
CA THR A 121 15.91 -20.27 19.07
C THR A 121 15.58 -20.93 20.40
N ASN A 122 15.97 -22.19 20.59
CA ASN A 122 15.98 -22.80 21.91
C ASN A 122 17.07 -22.13 22.76
N ASP A 123 16.66 -21.39 23.78
CA ASP A 123 17.54 -21.04 24.89
C ASP A 123 17.49 -22.23 25.87
N HIS A 124 18.56 -23.04 25.89
CA HIS A 124 18.70 -24.15 26.83
C HIS A 124 19.44 -23.63 28.08
N ARG A 125 18.78 -23.66 29.24
CA ARG A 125 19.42 -23.72 30.56
C ARG A 125 19.13 -25.04 31.23
#